data_AF-A0A6G3TFA0-F1
#
_entry.id   AF-A0A6G3TFA0-F1
#
_cell.length_a   1.000
_cell.length_b   1.000
_cell.length_c   1.000
_cell.angle_alpha   90.00
_cell.angle_beta   90.00
_cell.angle_gamma   90.00
#
_symmetry.space_group_name_H-M   'P 1'
#
loop_
_entity.id
_entity.type
_entity.pdbx_description
1 polymer ?
#
loop_
_entity_poly.entity_id
_entity_poly.type
_entity_poly.pdbx_seq_one_letter_code
_entity_poly.pdbx_strand_id
1 'polypeptide(L)'
;MRTGIWLVGARGSVATTTVVGAAALRAGLVPATGCVSTLEAFDGLPLPGFDELVFGGHDVVGTGLVKRAEQLAEAGVVPRGLPGALTAELDAADAEIRPAPPGTEEGGDGTPDQAS
;
A
#
# COMPACT_ATOMS: atom_id res chain seq x y z
N MET A 1 20.84 0.91 2.82
CA MET A 1 20.15 1.53 3.98
C MET A 1 18.68 1.15 3.91
N ARG A 2 17.90 1.16 5.00
CA ARG A 2 16.44 0.90 4.90
C ARG A 2 15.66 2.19 4.74
N THR A 3 14.70 2.20 3.82
CA THR A 3 13.79 3.32 3.60
C THR A 3 12.38 2.91 4.01
N GLY A 4 11.83 3.58 5.01
CA GLY A 4 10.46 3.36 5.47
C GLY A 4 9.45 4.09 4.58
N ILE A 5 8.42 3.36 4.14
CA ILE A 5 7.26 3.88 3.42
C ILE A 5 6.05 3.80 4.34
N TRP A 6 5.51 4.97 4.72
CA TRP A 6 4.33 5.07 5.57
C TRP A 6 3.10 5.45 4.75
N LEU A 7 2.14 4.53 4.65
CA LEU A 7 0.95 4.68 3.82
C LEU A 7 -0.25 5.12 4.68
N VAL A 8 -0.93 6.20 4.30
CA VAL A 8 -2.23 6.58 4.87
C VAL A 8 -3.32 5.96 3.98
N GLY A 9 -4.19 5.13 4.57
CA GLY A 9 -5.02 4.20 3.81
C GLY A 9 -4.24 2.95 3.40
N ALA A 10 -3.43 2.40 4.33
CA ALA A 10 -2.49 1.30 4.09
C ALA A 10 -3.12 -0.01 3.61
N ARG A 11 -4.43 -0.21 3.85
CA ARG A 11 -5.24 -1.36 3.38
C ARG A 11 -6.14 -0.97 2.19
N GLY A 12 -6.00 0.24 1.67
CA GLY A 12 -6.59 0.68 0.42
C GLY A 12 -6.03 -0.07 -0.78
N SER A 13 -6.72 -0.01 -1.92
CA SER A 13 -6.32 -0.77 -3.12
C SER A 13 -4.92 -0.42 -3.60
N VAL A 14 -4.59 0.87 -3.75
CA VAL A 14 -3.27 1.33 -4.21
C VAL A 14 -2.16 0.95 -3.24
N ALA A 15 -2.40 1.12 -1.93
CA ALA A 15 -1.43 0.74 -0.90
C ALA A 15 -1.14 -0.76 -0.96
N THR A 16 -2.19 -1.58 -0.99
CA THR A 16 -2.07 -3.04 -1.07
C THR A 16 -1.33 -3.48 -2.34
N THR A 17 -1.66 -2.91 -3.51
CA THR A 17 -0.94 -3.22 -4.76
C THR A 17 0.51 -2.78 -4.71
N THR A 18 0.81 -1.67 -4.04
CA THR A 18 2.19 -1.17 -3.87
C THR A 18 3.02 -2.15 -3.05
N VAL A 19 2.49 -2.63 -1.91
CA VAL A 19 3.20 -3.61 -1.06
C VAL A 19 3.37 -4.94 -1.80
N VAL A 20 2.32 -5.46 -2.45
CA VAL A 20 2.40 -6.68 -3.27
C VAL A 20 3.44 -6.53 -4.39
N GLY A 21 3.41 -5.42 -5.13
CA GLY A 21 4.35 -5.15 -6.22
C GLY A 21 5.79 -5.06 -5.74
N ALA A 22 6.06 -4.32 -4.67
CA ALA A 22 7.40 -4.20 -4.10
C ALA A 22 7.93 -5.56 -3.59
N ALA A 23 7.09 -6.34 -2.92
CA ALA A 23 7.45 -7.69 -2.46
C ALA A 23 7.71 -8.65 -3.63
N ALA A 24 6.90 -8.60 -4.69
CA ALA A 24 7.08 -9.40 -5.89
C ALA A 24 8.37 -9.04 -6.65
N LEU A 25 8.70 -7.75 -6.74
CA LEU A 25 9.93 -7.25 -7.34
C LEU A 25 11.15 -7.71 -6.55
N ARG A 26 11.11 -7.56 -5.21
CA ARG A 26 12.17 -8.04 -4.31
C ARG A 26 12.39 -9.56 -4.44
N ALA A 27 11.32 -10.32 -4.60
CA ALA A 27 11.37 -11.78 -4.79
C ALA A 27 11.71 -12.20 -6.23
N GLY A 28 11.89 -11.27 -7.17
CA GLY A 28 12.16 -11.57 -8.58
C GLY A 28 11.01 -12.28 -9.30
N LEU A 29 9.78 -12.22 -8.77
CA LEU A 29 8.60 -12.90 -9.32
C LEU A 29 7.99 -12.15 -10.51
N VAL A 30 8.28 -10.85 -10.63
CA VAL A 30 7.80 -9.99 -11.71
C VAL A 30 8.92 -9.03 -12.15
N PRO A 31 8.93 -8.60 -13.42
CA PRO A 31 9.81 -7.51 -13.85
C PRO A 31 9.32 -6.16 -13.32
N ALA A 32 10.20 -5.16 -13.26
CA ALA A 32 9.88 -3.77 -12.87
C ALA A 32 9.14 -2.97 -13.96
N THR A 33 8.28 -3.62 -14.74
CA THR A 33 7.52 -2.98 -15.80
C THR A 33 6.60 -1.90 -15.23
N GLY A 34 6.71 -0.68 -15.75
CA GLY A 34 5.95 0.49 -15.28
C GLY A 34 6.65 1.30 -14.19
N CYS A 35 7.78 0.85 -13.64
CA CYS A 35 8.58 1.64 -12.71
C CYS A 35 9.44 2.66 -13.46
N VAL A 36 9.04 3.94 -13.45
CA VAL A 36 9.81 5.03 -14.09
C VAL A 36 11.23 5.14 -13.52
N SER A 37 11.41 4.84 -12.23
CA SER A 37 12.70 4.86 -11.54
C SER A 37 13.69 3.79 -12.03
N THR A 38 13.27 2.84 -12.88
CA THR A 38 14.15 1.83 -13.47
C THR A 38 14.49 2.12 -14.94
N LEU A 39 14.21 3.33 -15.43
CA LEU A 39 14.62 3.79 -16.76
C LEU A 39 16.06 4.31 -16.72
N GLU A 40 16.79 4.21 -17.84
CA GLU A 40 18.20 4.63 -17.98
C GLU A 40 18.46 6.08 -17.50
N ALA A 41 17.49 6.97 -17.63
CA ALA A 41 17.59 8.36 -17.15
C ALA A 41 17.78 8.48 -15.63
N PHE A 42 17.47 7.43 -14.86
CA PHE A 42 17.64 7.36 -13.41
C PHE A 42 18.86 6.54 -12.99
N ASP A 43 19.65 6.02 -13.94
CA ASP A 43 20.86 5.26 -13.65
C ASP A 43 21.88 6.13 -12.91
N GLY A 44 22.49 5.56 -11.87
CA GLY A 44 23.50 6.25 -11.04
C GLY A 44 22.92 7.20 -9.98
N LEU A 45 21.60 7.40 -9.92
CA LEU A 45 20.98 8.12 -8.80
C LEU A 45 20.94 7.24 -7.54
N PRO A 46 21.11 7.82 -6.35
CA PRO A 46 21.10 7.07 -5.09
C PRO A 46 19.67 6.77 -4.62
N LEU A 47 18.85 6.16 -5.49
CA LEU A 47 17.50 5.74 -5.17
C LEU A 47 17.54 4.43 -4.36
N PRO A 48 16.66 4.25 -3.35
CA PRO A 48 16.57 2.99 -2.63
C PRO A 48 16.20 1.83 -3.57
N GLY A 49 16.86 0.69 -3.39
CA GLY A 49 16.45 -0.56 -4.03
C GLY A 49 15.10 -1.04 -3.52
N PHE A 50 14.39 -1.87 -4.30
CA PHE A 50 13.10 -2.45 -3.86
C PHE A 50 13.25 -3.36 -2.63
N ASP A 51 14.44 -3.93 -2.43
CA ASP A 51 14.82 -4.72 -1.26
C ASP A 51 15.11 -3.88 -0.01
N GLU A 52 15.31 -2.58 -0.18
CA GLU A 52 15.54 -1.61 0.90
C GLU A 52 14.24 -0.98 1.43
N LEU A 53 13.11 -1.18 0.75
CA LEU A 53 11.81 -0.64 1.13
C LEU A 53 11.16 -1.49 2.22
N VAL A 54 10.75 -0.83 3.32
CA VAL A 54 9.93 -1.42 4.38
C VAL A 54 8.62 -0.63 4.52
N PHE A 55 7.51 -1.32 4.79
CA PHE A 55 6.17 -0.73 4.72
C PHE A 55 5.48 -0.76 6.08
N GLY A 56 4.72 0.30 6.35
CA GLY A 56 3.77 0.40 7.46
C GLY A 56 2.72 1.45 7.12
N GLY A 57 1.89 1.84 8.09
CA GLY A 57 0.91 2.88 7.81
C GLY A 57 -0.21 3.05 8.81
N HIS A 58 -1.24 3.77 8.38
CA HIS A 58 -2.50 3.93 9.10
C HIS A 58 -3.68 3.52 8.23
N ASP A 59 -4.68 2.87 8.83
CA ASP A 59 -5.95 2.59 8.17
C ASP A 59 -7.12 2.58 9.16
N VAL A 60 -8.34 2.82 8.66
CA VAL A 60 -9.60 2.73 9.40
C VAL A 60 -10.23 1.35 9.28
N VAL A 61 -9.87 0.59 8.23
CA VAL A 61 -10.43 -0.72 7.91
C VAL A 61 -9.66 -1.81 8.65
N GLY A 62 -10.41 -2.75 9.26
CA GLY A 62 -9.85 -3.89 10.01
C GLY A 62 -9.39 -5.07 9.16
N THR A 63 -9.79 -5.15 7.89
CA THR A 63 -9.42 -6.25 6.98
C THR A 63 -7.92 -6.24 6.70
N GLY A 64 -7.20 -7.28 7.14
CA GLY A 64 -5.75 -7.40 6.99
C GLY A 64 -5.26 -7.41 5.54
N LEU A 65 -4.00 -7.02 5.34
CA LEU A 65 -3.40 -6.78 4.03
C LEU A 65 -3.39 -8.02 3.12
N VAL A 66 -3.15 -9.22 3.66
CA VAL A 66 -3.24 -10.49 2.89
C VAL A 66 -4.64 -10.64 2.28
N LYS A 67 -5.68 -10.42 3.08
CA LYS A 67 -7.06 -10.55 2.60
C LYS A 67 -7.41 -9.49 1.56
N ARG A 68 -6.89 -8.27 1.71
CA ARG A 68 -7.02 -7.21 0.70
C ARG A 68 -6.32 -7.61 -0.61
N ALA A 69 -5.14 -8.21 -0.53
CA ALA A 69 -4.40 -8.69 -1.70
C ALA A 69 -5.16 -9.82 -2.43
N GLU A 70 -5.75 -10.77 -1.69
CA GLU A 70 -6.63 -11.80 -2.27
C GLU A 70 -7.84 -11.20 -2.99
N GLN A 71 -8.51 -10.22 -2.39
CA GLN A 71 -9.66 -9.55 -3.02
C GLN A 71 -9.27 -8.82 -4.31
N LEU A 72 -8.08 -8.21 -4.33
CA LEU A 72 -7.55 -7.55 -5.52
C LEU A 72 -7.12 -8.54 -6.60
N ALA A 73 -6.61 -9.71 -6.20
CA ALA A 73 -6.31 -10.81 -7.11
C ALA A 73 -7.59 -11.34 -7.78
N GLU A 74 -8.66 -11.52 -7.02
CA GLU A 74 -9.96 -11.94 -7.55
C GLU A 74 -10.55 -10.89 -8.50
N ALA A 75 -10.37 -9.60 -8.19
CA ALA A 75 -10.75 -8.50 -9.07
C ALA A 75 -9.82 -8.30 -10.28
N GLY A 76 -8.76 -9.11 -10.43
CA GLY A 76 -7.83 -9.04 -11.56
C GLY A 76 -6.81 -7.90 -11.51
N VAL A 77 -6.67 -7.22 -10.37
CA VAL A 77 -5.75 -6.08 -10.19
C VAL A 77 -4.30 -6.56 -9.99
N VAL A 78 -4.10 -7.69 -9.33
CA VAL A 78 -2.78 -8.34 -9.18
C VAL A 78 -2.85 -9.80 -9.65
N PRO A 79 -1.74 -10.39 -10.13
CA PRO A 79 -1.73 -11.81 -10.50
C PRO A 79 -2.16 -12.73 -9.35
N ARG A 80 -3.04 -13.70 -9.64
CA ARG A 80 -3.69 -14.56 -8.64
C ARG A 80 -2.75 -15.35 -7.72
N GLY A 81 -1.55 -15.68 -8.18
CA GLY A 81 -0.57 -16.43 -7.39
C GLY A 81 0.20 -15.59 -6.36
N LEU A 82 0.25 -14.25 -6.52
CA LEU A 82 1.12 -13.41 -5.71
C LEU A 82 0.71 -13.32 -4.23
N PRO A 83 -0.57 -13.15 -3.85
CA PRO A 83 -0.93 -13.04 -2.43
C PRO A 83 -0.50 -14.26 -1.60
N GLY A 84 -0.63 -15.47 -2.16
CA GLY A 84 -0.20 -16.70 -1.49
C GLY A 84 1.32 -16.87 -1.47
N ALA A 85 2.02 -16.45 -2.51
CA ALA A 85 3.49 -16.52 -2.55
C ALA A 85 4.17 -15.49 -1.63
N LEU A 86 3.48 -14.40 -1.27
CA LEU A 86 4.03 -13.25 -0.55
C LEU A 86 3.36 -13.04 0.81
N THR A 87 2.75 -14.07 1.39
CA THR A 87 1.99 -13.96 2.64
C THR A 87 2.85 -13.41 3.78
N ALA A 88 4.09 -13.89 3.93
CA ALA A 88 5.01 -13.43 4.99
C ALA A 88 5.36 -11.95 4.86
N GLU A 89 5.59 -11.46 3.64
CA GLU A 89 5.89 -10.06 3.37
C GLU A 89 4.68 -9.15 3.64
N LEU A 90 3.48 -9.61 3.28
CA LEU A 90 2.24 -8.89 3.51
C LEU A 90 1.89 -8.85 5.01
N ASP A 91 2.09 -9.94 5.74
CA ASP A 91 1.90 -10.00 7.19
C ASP A 91 2.89 -9.08 7.91
N ALA A 92 4.15 -9.05 7.48
CA ALA A 92 5.15 -8.16 8.05
C ALA A 92 4.80 -6.67 7.84
N ALA A 93 4.26 -6.31 6.68
CA ALA A 93 3.78 -4.95 6.44
C ALA A 93 2.50 -4.64 7.25
N ASP A 94 1.56 -5.58 7.34
CA ASP A 94 0.30 -5.40 8.10
C ASP A 94 0.55 -5.24 9.61
N ALA A 95 1.57 -5.90 10.15
CA ALA A 95 1.98 -5.75 11.55
C ALA A 95 2.44 -4.32 11.90
N GLU A 96 2.90 -3.55 10.91
CA GLU A 96 3.31 -2.15 11.07
C GLU A 96 2.16 -1.15 10.73
N ILE A 97 0.96 -1.65 10.45
CA ILE A 97 -0.23 -0.82 10.24
C ILE A 97 -0.92 -0.53 11.58
N ARG A 98 -1.13 0.75 11.85
CA ARG A 98 -1.75 1.25 13.07
C ARG A 98 -3.19 1.75 12.81
N PRO A 99 -4.10 1.70 13.79
CA PRO A 99 -5.42 2.32 13.65
C PRO A 99 -5.29 3.81 13.34
N ALA A 100 -5.97 4.30 12.30
CA ALA A 100 -6.02 5.73 12.02
C ALA A 100 -6.69 6.49 13.19
N PRO A 101 -6.26 7.73 13.49
CA PRO A 101 -6.93 8.54 14.49
C PRO A 101 -8.40 8.77 14.09
N PRO A 102 -9.33 8.88 15.06
CA PRO A 102 -10.72 9.21 14.77
C PRO A 102 -10.79 10.52 14.00
N GLY A 103 -11.61 10.57 12.94
CA GLY A 103 -11.84 11.80 12.21
C GLY A 103 -12.49 12.84 13.11
N THR A 104 -12.06 14.09 13.01
CA THR A 104 -12.84 15.22 13.55
C THR A 104 -14.02 15.43 12.60
N GLU A 105 -15.23 15.10 13.04
CA GLU A 105 -16.45 15.52 12.34
C GLU A 105 -16.57 17.06 12.47
N GLU A 106 -15.84 17.82 11.65
CA GLU A 106 -16.22 19.20 11.32
C GLU A 106 -17.13 19.16 10.10
N GLY A 107 -18.25 18.46 10.25
CA GLY A 107 -19.44 18.70 9.46
C GLY A 107 -20.20 19.83 10.13
N GLY A 108 -19.99 21.07 9.68
CA GLY A 108 -20.86 22.17 10.07
C GLY A 108 -22.30 21.76 9.80
N ASP A 109 -23.08 21.67 10.87
CA ASP A 109 -24.54 21.69 10.86
C ASP A 109 -24.97 22.83 9.94
N GLY A 110 -25.36 22.47 8.71
CA GLY A 110 -26.09 23.34 7.82
C GLY A 110 -27.48 23.54 8.40
N THR A 111 -27.56 24.33 9.47
CA THR A 111 -28.83 24.80 10.00
C THR A 111 -29.45 25.65 8.89
N PRO A 112 -30.65 25.33 8.37
CA PRO A 112 -31.28 26.17 7.38
C PRO A 112 -31.63 27.51 8.04
N ASP A 113 -31.10 28.60 7.50
CA ASP A 113 -31.49 29.96 7.85
C ASP A 113 -32.98 30.13 7.50
N GLN A 114 -33.85 30.07 8.52
CA GLN A 114 -35.25 30.45 8.37
C GLN A 114 -35.34 31.97 8.31
N ALA A 115 -35.27 32.50 7.09
CA ALA A 115 -35.61 33.88 6.82
C ALA A 115 -37.12 34.11 7.08
N SER A 116 -37.41 35.02 8.01
CA SER A 116 -38.72 35.64 8.21
C SER A 116 -38.91 36.84 7.29
#